data_AF-A0A1Y1ZE55-F1
#
_entry.id   AF-A0A1Y1ZE55-F1
#
_cell.length_a   1.000
_cell.length_b   1.000
_cell.length_c   1.000
_cell.angle_alpha   90.00
_cell.angle_beta   90.00
_cell.angle_gamma   90.00
#
_symmetry.space_group_name_H-M   'P 1'
#
loop_
_entity.id
_entity.type
_entity.pdbx_description
1 polymer ?
#
loop_
_entity_poly.entity_id
_entity_poly.type
_entity_poly.pdbx_seq_one_letter_code
_entity_poly.pdbx_strand_id
1 'polypeptide(L)'
;QHVRVASTFLLGLIPRDRLSVSVRRNTKAFSLLDNAVLLVIVATGTSLAPFYSFVQERAAQVAASCSLTLALLFYSCYLPKDNLYSKSFKQ
;
A
#
# COMPACT_ATOMS: atom_id res chain seq x y z
N GLN A 1 -13.89 28.50 0.63
CA GLN A 1 -13.55 27.23 1.31
C GLN A 1 -13.64 26.10 0.30
N HIS A 2 -12.65 25.20 0.25
CA HIS A 2 -12.63 24.10 -0.73
C HIS A 2 -13.03 22.80 -0.04
N VAL A 3 -14.18 22.22 -0.40
CA VAL A 3 -14.62 20.92 0.13
C VAL A 3 -13.93 19.80 -0.66
N ARG A 4 -13.30 18.86 0.03
CA ARG A 4 -12.68 17.67 -0.58
C ARG A 4 -13.76 16.64 -0.93
N VAL A 5 -14.47 16.86 -2.04
CA VAL A 5 -15.66 16.08 -2.43
C VAL A 5 -15.45 14.57 -2.36
N ALA A 6 -14.40 14.04 -3.00
CA ALA A 6 -14.14 12.60 -3.02
C ALA A 6 -13.81 12.03 -1.63
N SER A 7 -12.92 12.68 -0.88
CA SER A 7 -12.52 12.18 0.44
C SER A 7 -13.66 12.27 1.46
N THR A 8 -14.42 13.37 1.46
CA THR A 8 -15.58 13.54 2.35
C THR A 8 -16.70 12.56 1.98
N PHE A 9 -16.92 12.31 0.69
CA PHE A 9 -17.87 11.28 0.24
C PHE A 9 -17.48 9.89 0.75
N LEU A 10 -16.21 9.49 0.57
CA LEU A 10 -15.71 8.20 1.06
C LEU A 10 -15.82 8.04 2.58
N LEU A 11 -15.66 9.13 3.35
CA LEU A 11 -15.81 9.12 4.80
C LEU A 11 -17.26 8.89 5.27
N GLY A 12 -18.25 9.24 4.44
CA GLY A 12 -19.68 9.11 4.75
C GLY A 12 -20.30 7.78 4.35
N LEU A 13 -19.57 6.91 3.64
CA LEU A 13 -20.08 5.62 3.18
C LEU A 13 -20.35 4.67 4.34
N ILE A 14 -21.48 4.00 4.28
CA ILE A 14 -21.87 2.94 5.22
C ILE A 14 -21.88 1.57 4.51
N PRO A 15 -21.80 0.45 5.26
CA PRO A 15 -21.94 -0.87 4.66
C PRO A 15 -23.21 -0.97 3.81
N ARG A 16 -23.09 -1.56 2.62
CA ARG A 16 -24.12 -1.70 1.56
C ARG A 16 -24.29 -0.50 0.61
N ASP A 17 -23.62 0.61 0.83
CA ASP A 17 -23.60 1.69 -0.17
C ASP A 17 -22.92 1.25 -1.47
N ARG A 18 -23.34 1.85 -2.59
CA ARG A 18 -22.76 1.59 -3.91
C ARG A 18 -21.71 2.63 -4.26
N LEU A 19 -20.53 2.17 -4.61
CA LEU A 19 -19.42 3.01 -5.07
C LEU A 19 -19.10 2.64 -6.53
N SER A 20 -19.17 3.63 -7.43
CA SER A 20 -18.76 3.45 -8.82
C SER A 20 -17.26 3.70 -8.95
N VAL A 21 -16.49 2.66 -9.30
CA VAL A 21 -15.03 2.70 -9.48
C VAL A 21 -14.62 2.08 -10.81
N SER A 22 -13.51 2.55 -11.37
CA SER A 22 -12.85 1.91 -12.51
C SER A 22 -11.37 1.71 -12.22
N VAL A 23 -10.84 0.57 -12.64
CA VAL A 23 -9.41 0.24 -12.46
C VAL A 23 -8.63 0.83 -13.62
N ARG A 24 -7.66 1.69 -13.31
CA ARG A 24 -6.67 2.15 -14.29
C ARG A 24 -5.41 1.34 -14.12
N ARG A 25 -4.98 0.68 -15.20
CA ARG A 25 -3.68 0.01 -15.21
C ARG A 25 -2.58 1.06 -15.08
N ASN A 26 -1.65 0.80 -14.19
CA ASN A 26 -0.49 1.65 -14.02
C ASN A 26 0.52 1.42 -15.16
N THR A 27 1.34 2.41 -15.43
CA THR A 27 2.49 2.29 -16.33
C THR A 27 3.52 1.32 -15.72
N LYS A 28 4.30 0.60 -16.54
CA LYS A 28 5.38 -0.30 -16.08
C LYS A 28 6.41 0.33 -15.12
N ALA A 29 6.40 1.66 -14.99
CA ALA A 29 7.27 2.40 -14.07
C ALA A 29 7.01 2.10 -12.59
N PHE A 30 5.82 1.63 -12.21
CA PHE A 30 5.49 1.33 -10.82
C PHE A 30 4.82 -0.05 -10.72
N SER A 31 5.67 -1.07 -10.83
CA SER A 31 5.34 -2.48 -10.65
C SER A 31 6.41 -3.14 -9.79
N LEU A 32 6.05 -4.26 -9.14
CA LEU A 32 7.02 -5.07 -8.43
C LEU A 32 8.06 -5.62 -9.44
N LEU A 33 9.33 -5.45 -9.12
CA LEU A 33 10.45 -5.96 -9.91
C LEU A 33 10.69 -7.44 -9.61
N ASP A 34 11.54 -8.08 -10.41
CA ASP A 34 11.92 -9.47 -10.23
C ASP A 34 12.52 -9.74 -8.84
N ASN A 35 12.30 -10.97 -8.37
CA ASN A 35 12.62 -11.39 -7.00
C ASN A 35 14.12 -11.34 -6.66
N ALA A 36 14.98 -11.30 -7.69
CA ALA A 36 16.43 -11.18 -7.55
C ALA A 36 16.91 -9.75 -7.22
N VAL A 37 16.07 -8.73 -7.44
CA VAL A 37 16.44 -7.32 -7.25
C VAL A 37 16.18 -6.87 -5.81
N LEU A 38 17.15 -6.15 -5.22
CA LEU A 38 16.98 -5.50 -3.92
C LEU A 38 15.90 -4.42 -4.01
N LEU A 39 14.88 -4.54 -3.16
CA LEU A 39 13.78 -3.59 -3.10
C LEU A 39 13.99 -2.63 -1.93
N VAL A 40 14.07 -1.32 -2.22
CA VAL A 40 14.09 -0.26 -1.20
C VAL A 40 12.85 0.60 -1.36
N ILE A 41 12.00 0.61 -0.34
CA ILE A 41 10.74 1.36 -0.32
C ILE A 41 10.87 2.48 0.71
N VAL A 42 10.53 3.70 0.29
CA VAL A 42 10.45 4.87 1.16
C VAL A 42 9.06 5.48 1.04
N ALA A 43 8.32 5.56 2.14
CA ALA A 43 6.95 6.05 2.14
C ALA A 43 6.62 6.86 3.41
N THR A 44 5.80 7.89 3.26
CA THR A 44 5.32 8.71 4.38
C THR A 44 3.79 8.81 4.36
N GLY A 45 3.15 8.55 5.49
CA GLY A 45 1.68 8.56 5.63
C GLY A 45 0.96 7.70 4.58
N THR A 46 0.02 8.30 3.83
CA THR A 46 -0.83 7.59 2.86
C THR A 46 -0.09 7.09 1.62
N SER A 47 1.13 7.58 1.35
CA SER A 47 1.96 7.08 0.23
C SER A 47 2.42 5.62 0.44
N LEU A 48 2.18 5.06 1.62
CA LEU A 48 2.39 3.65 1.95
C LEU A 48 1.39 2.72 1.25
N ALA A 49 0.20 3.21 0.90
CA ALA A 49 -0.88 2.44 0.28
C ALA A 49 -0.46 1.61 -0.95
N PRO A 50 0.24 2.17 -1.96
CA PRO A 50 0.67 1.38 -3.12
C PRO A 50 1.77 0.35 -2.80
N PHE A 51 2.57 0.56 -1.74
CA PHE A 51 3.61 -0.39 -1.35
C PHE A 51 3.08 -1.53 -0.49
N TYR A 52 1.92 -1.34 0.14
CA TYR A 52 1.25 -2.40 0.89
C TYR A 52 0.98 -3.63 0.00
N SER A 53 0.55 -3.42 -1.25
CA SER A 53 0.36 -4.52 -2.20
C SER A 53 1.67 -5.23 -2.56
N PHE A 54 2.79 -4.51 -2.66
CA PHE A 54 4.10 -5.14 -2.91
C PHE A 54 4.53 -6.04 -1.76
N VAL A 55 4.29 -5.60 -0.52
CA VAL A 55 4.60 -6.44 0.66
C VAL A 55 3.68 -7.66 0.71
N GLN A 56 2.39 -7.52 0.40
CA GLN A 56 1.46 -8.64 0.33
C GLN A 56 1.84 -9.65 -0.75
N GLU A 57 2.20 -9.18 -1.95
CA GLU A 57 2.64 -10.04 -3.05
C GLU A 57 3.91 -10.82 -2.65
N ARG A 58 4.88 -10.15 -2.03
CA ARG A 58 6.08 -10.82 -1.53
C ARG A 58 5.78 -11.81 -0.42
N ALA A 59 4.86 -11.49 0.50
CA ALA A 59 4.43 -12.43 1.53
C ALA A 59 3.80 -13.70 0.93
N ALA A 60 3.01 -13.55 -0.15
CA ALA A 60 2.48 -14.69 -0.91
C ALA A 60 3.59 -15.50 -1.60
N GLN A 61 4.60 -14.84 -2.16
CA GLN A 61 5.77 -15.50 -2.75
C GLN A 61 6.60 -16.27 -1.72
N VAL A 62 6.80 -15.71 -0.51
CA VAL A 62 7.45 -16.43 0.60
C VAL A 62 6.62 -17.65 1.01
N ALA A 63 5.30 -17.51 1.14
CA ALA A 63 4.41 -18.61 1.47
C ALA A 63 4.41 -19.72 0.39
N ALA A 64 4.67 -19.34 -0.87
CA ALA A 64 4.86 -20.26 -1.99
C ALA A 64 6.29 -20.81 -2.11
N SER A 65 7.15 -20.63 -1.10
CA SER A 65 8.55 -21.09 -1.07
C SER A 65 9.43 -20.51 -2.19
N CYS A 66 9.12 -19.30 -2.68
CA CYS A 66 9.95 -18.61 -3.64
C CYS A 66 11.17 -17.97 -2.97
N SER A 67 12.34 -18.06 -3.61
CA SER A 67 13.55 -17.35 -3.17
C SER A 67 13.42 -15.86 -3.48
N LEU A 68 13.50 -15.03 -2.45
CA LEU A 68 13.36 -13.58 -2.54
C LEU A 68 14.63 -12.89 -2.04
N THR A 69 15.08 -11.87 -2.78
CA THR A 69 16.08 -10.93 -2.29
C THR A 69 15.53 -10.10 -1.12
N LEU A 70 16.41 -9.50 -0.33
CA LEU A 70 16.04 -8.58 0.73
C LEU A 70 15.11 -7.46 0.23
N ALA A 71 14.17 -7.06 1.08
CA ALA A 71 13.35 -5.86 0.87
C ALA A 71 13.44 -4.98 2.12
N LEU A 72 13.78 -3.70 1.93
CA LEU A 72 13.88 -2.70 2.98
C LEU A 72 12.70 -1.73 2.86
N LEU A 73 11.97 -1.54 3.95
CA LEU A 73 10.85 -0.61 4.03
C LEU A 73 11.14 0.46 5.09
N PHE A 74 11.33 1.69 4.63
CA PHE A 74 11.44 2.87 5.48
C PHE A 74 10.13 3.65 5.42
N TYR A 75 9.47 3.80 6.57
CA TYR A 75 8.25 4.59 6.63
C TYR A 75 8.15 5.49 7.86
N SER A 76 7.46 6.63 7.69
CA SER A 76 7.23 7.59 8.76
C SER A 76 5.80 8.11 8.79
N CYS A 77 5.37 8.52 9.99
CA CYS A 77 4.08 9.14 10.25
C CYS A 77 4.26 10.24 11.31
N TYR A 78 3.36 11.23 11.32
CA TYR A 78 3.45 12.37 12.24
C TYR A 78 3.05 12.00 13.68
N LEU A 79 1.99 11.21 13.84
CA LEU A 79 1.50 10.75 15.15
C LEU A 79 1.35 9.22 15.13
N PRO A 80 1.45 8.54 16.30
CA PRO A 80 1.29 7.09 16.38
C PRO A 80 -0.05 6.57 15.82
N LYS A 81 -1.12 7.36 15.94
CA LYS A 81 -2.46 7.05 15.39
C LYS A 81 -2.50 7.07 13.86
N ASP A 82 -1.58 7.79 13.23
CA ASP A 82 -1.46 7.90 11.78
C ASP A 82 -0.57 6.79 11.20
N ASN A 83 -0.09 5.87 12.05
CA ASN A 83 0.71 4.72 11.64
C ASN A 83 -0.18 3.64 10.99
N LEU A 84 -0.45 3.85 9.70
CA LEU A 84 -1.21 2.94 8.85
C LEU A 84 -0.52 1.58 8.75
N TYR A 85 -1.31 0.49 8.81
CA TYR A 85 -0.85 -0.90 8.67
C TYR A 85 0.18 -1.38 9.70
N SER A 86 0.36 -0.65 10.80
CA SER A 86 1.32 -0.97 11.86
C SER A 86 1.24 -2.39 12.41
N LYS A 87 0.05 -3.00 12.46
CA LYS A 87 -0.13 -4.39 12.89
C LYS A 87 0.37 -5.40 11.87
N SER A 88 0.17 -5.14 10.57
CA SER A 88 0.58 -6.04 9.49
C SER A 88 2.08 -6.07 9.28
N PHE A 89 2.78 -4.95 9.53
CA PHE A 89 4.23 -4.87 9.34
C PHE A 89 5.08 -5.29 10.55
N LYS A 90 4.45 -5.60 11.69
CA LYS A 90 5.14 -6.07 12.90
C LYS A 90 5.20 -7.60 13.03
N GLN A 91 4.63 -8.33 12.07
CA GLN A 91 4.73 -9.79 11.98
C GLN A 91 6.06 -10.20 11.36
#